data_AF-A0A4S8L312-F1
#
_entry.id   AF-A0A4S8L312-F1
#
_cell.length_a   1.000
_cell.length_b   1.000
_cell.length_c   1.000
_cell.angle_alpha   90.00
_cell.angle_beta   90.00
_cell.angle_gamma   90.00
#
_symmetry.space_group_name_H-M   'P 1'
#
loop_
_entity.id
_entity.type
_entity.pdbx_description
1 polymer ?
#
loop_
_entity_poly.entity_id
_entity_poly.type
_entity_poly.pdbx_seq_one_letter_code
_entity_poly.pdbx_strand_id
1 'polypeptide(L)'
;MVAYPLIFGELTSESYTDASAADPRIDALRAKIYCVEDKRFSVDYHDLEKRSIGNALLVELNDGTVLDEVEVEYPVGHKRRREEGTPLLMAKFRRHISHHS
;
A
#
# COMPACT_ATOMS: atom_id res chain seq x y z
N MET A 1 -5.07 -3.33 -5.60
CA MET A 1 -4.45 -2.68 -4.42
C MET A 1 -3.22 -1.85 -4.75
N VAL A 2 -2.25 -2.30 -5.56
CA VAL A 2 -1.07 -1.48 -5.93
C VAL A 2 -1.33 -0.57 -7.14
N ALA A 3 -1.99 -1.08 -8.19
CA ALA A 3 -2.24 -0.31 -9.40
C ALA A 3 -3.10 0.96 -9.17
N TYR A 4 -4.15 0.85 -8.35
CA TYR A 4 -5.08 1.96 -8.11
C TYR A 4 -4.38 3.17 -7.42
N PRO A 5 -3.65 3.01 -6.31
CA PRO A 5 -2.94 4.12 -5.68
C PRO A 5 -1.82 4.71 -6.54
N LEU A 6 -1.18 3.91 -7.41
CA LEU A 6 -0.20 4.46 -8.36
C LEU A 6 -0.85 5.41 -9.38
N ILE A 7 -2.11 5.18 -9.74
CA ILE A 7 -2.85 6.03 -10.69
C ILE A 7 -3.50 7.23 -9.98
N PHE A 8 -4.11 7.01 -8.81
CA PHE A 8 -4.99 7.98 -8.17
C PHE A 8 -4.43 8.61 -6.89
N GLY A 9 -3.31 8.11 -6.36
CA GLY A 9 -2.69 8.62 -5.13
C GLY A 9 -3.41 8.23 -3.83
N GLU A 10 -4.47 7.41 -3.90
CA GLU A 10 -5.25 7.00 -2.73
C GLU A 10 -5.81 5.57 -2.85
N LEU A 11 -6.30 5.05 -1.73
CA LEU A 11 -7.03 3.79 -1.66
C LEU A 11 -8.16 3.91 -0.63
N THR A 12 -9.40 4.01 -1.12
CA THR A 12 -10.59 4.12 -0.28
C THR A 12 -11.49 2.90 -0.47
N SER A 13 -12.63 2.85 0.22
CA SER A 13 -13.64 1.81 -0.02
C SER A 13 -14.26 1.91 -1.42
N GLU A 14 -14.38 3.11 -1.97
CA GLU A 14 -14.95 3.34 -3.31
C GLU A 14 -14.08 2.77 -4.42
N SER A 15 -12.76 2.72 -4.20
CA SER A 15 -11.77 2.15 -5.12
C SER A 15 -12.02 0.67 -5.47
N TYR A 16 -12.89 -0.02 -4.73
CA TYR A 16 -13.24 -1.43 -4.96
C TYR A 16 -14.59 -1.63 -5.66
N THR A 17 -15.27 -0.55 -6.07
CA THR A 17 -16.55 -0.63 -6.79
C THR A 17 -16.34 -0.95 -8.27
N ASP A 18 -17.37 -1.51 -8.93
CA ASP A 18 -17.35 -1.78 -10.38
C ASP A 18 -17.10 -0.50 -11.19
N ALA A 19 -17.65 0.63 -10.74
CA ALA A 19 -17.45 1.93 -11.38
C ALA A 19 -15.97 2.35 -11.36
N SER A 20 -15.30 2.21 -10.22
CA SER A 20 -13.86 2.47 -10.10
C SER A 20 -13.02 1.46 -10.87
N ALA A 21 -13.42 0.18 -10.88
CA ALA A 21 -12.72 -0.88 -11.60
C ALA A 21 -12.84 -0.76 -13.13
N ALA A 22 -13.82 -0.01 -13.64
CA ALA A 22 -14.03 0.18 -15.07
C ALA A 22 -12.95 1.03 -15.77
N ASP A 23 -12.04 1.69 -15.04
CA ASP A 23 -10.93 2.42 -15.64
C ASP A 23 -9.94 1.44 -16.31
N PRO A 24 -9.78 1.47 -17.64
CA PRO A 24 -8.96 0.50 -18.37
C PRO A 24 -7.47 0.58 -18.02
N ARG A 25 -7.01 1.69 -17.44
CA ARG A 25 -5.61 1.85 -17.01
C ARG A 25 -5.26 0.93 -15.86
N ILE A 26 -6.23 0.54 -15.03
CA ILE A 26 -6.01 -0.34 -13.87
C ILE A 26 -5.55 -1.72 -14.36
N ASP A 27 -6.31 -2.34 -15.27
CA ASP A 27 -5.99 -3.66 -15.79
C ASP A 27 -4.74 -3.65 -16.67
N ALA A 28 -4.56 -2.60 -17.46
CA ALA A 28 -3.34 -2.40 -18.24
C ALA A 28 -2.08 -2.29 -17.35
N LEU A 29 -2.18 -1.65 -16.18
CA LEU A 29 -1.08 -1.57 -15.22
C LEU A 29 -0.89 -2.89 -14.47
N ARG A 30 -1.97 -3.56 -14.04
CA ARG A 30 -1.90 -4.88 -13.39
C ARG A 30 -1.21 -5.92 -14.25
N ALA A 31 -1.42 -5.90 -15.56
CA ALA A 31 -0.75 -6.80 -16.51
C ALA A 31 0.77 -6.62 -16.55
N LYS A 32 1.31 -5.51 -16.02
CA LYS A 32 2.75 -5.21 -15.93
C LYS A 32 3.33 -5.39 -14.53
N ILE A 33 2.51 -5.76 -13.53
CA ILE A 33 2.94 -5.93 -12.15
C ILE A 33 3.31 -7.41 -11.94
N TYR A 34 4.52 -7.64 -11.45
CA TYR A 34 5.01 -8.96 -11.07
C TYR A 34 5.29 -8.98 -9.56
N CYS A 35 4.76 -9.99 -8.87
CA CYS A 35 5.03 -10.20 -7.46
C CYS A 35 6.11 -11.29 -7.33
N VAL A 36 7.23 -10.93 -6.70
CA VAL A 36 8.34 -11.85 -6.44
C VAL A 36 8.53 -12.01 -4.93
N GLU A 37 9.00 -13.17 -4.50
CA GLU A 37 9.32 -13.41 -3.10
C GLU A 37 10.73 -12.92 -2.79
N ASP A 38 10.86 -12.01 -1.81
CA ASP A 38 12.09 -11.83 -1.05
C ASP A 38 12.00 -12.68 0.23
N LYS A 39 12.83 -13.73 0.31
CA LYS A 39 12.87 -14.64 1.46
C LYS A 39 13.13 -13.94 2.78
N ARG A 40 13.81 -12.78 2.77
CA ARG A 40 14.02 -11.97 3.98
C ARG A 40 12.70 -11.51 4.57
N PHE A 41 11.75 -11.03 3.75
CA PHE A 41 10.43 -10.64 4.23
C PHE A 41 9.66 -11.82 4.83
N SER A 42 9.75 -13.00 4.21
CA SER A 42 9.14 -14.22 4.74
C SER A 42 9.72 -14.60 6.11
N VAL A 43 11.05 -14.53 6.29
CA VAL A 43 11.70 -14.79 7.58
C VAL A 43 11.30 -13.77 8.64
N ASP A 44 11.37 -12.48 8.29
CA ASP A 44 11.09 -11.38 9.22
C ASP A 44 9.60 -11.26 9.58
N TYR A 45 8.71 -11.84 8.77
CA TYR A 45 7.29 -12.00 9.10
C TYR A 45 7.09 -12.99 10.27
N HIS A 46 7.86 -14.07 10.30
CA HIS A 46 7.76 -15.12 11.33
C HIS A 46 8.58 -14.85 12.59
N ASP A 47 9.57 -13.96 12.53
CA ASP A 47 10.31 -13.51 13.71
C ASP A 47 9.36 -12.81 14.70
N LEU A 48 9.27 -13.35 15.92
CA LEU A 48 8.39 -12.87 16.98
C LEU A 48 8.72 -11.44 17.43
N GLU A 49 9.97 -11.03 17.34
CA GLU A 49 10.43 -9.69 17.71
C GLU A 49 10.07 -8.66 16.63
N LYS A 50 10.11 -9.08 15.37
CA LYS A 50 9.80 -8.22 14.21
C LYS A 50 8.32 -8.22 13.86
N ARG A 51 7.79 -9.36 13.43
CA ARG A 51 6.46 -9.52 12.81
C ARG A 51 6.22 -8.50 11.70
N SER A 52 7.22 -8.31 10.84
CA SER A 52 7.15 -7.35 9.75
C SER A 52 6.10 -7.76 8.72
N ILE A 53 5.62 -6.81 7.92
CA ILE A 53 4.77 -7.07 6.75
C ILE A 53 5.38 -6.31 5.58
N GLY A 54 6.62 -6.67 5.27
CA GLY A 54 7.45 -5.96 4.31
C GLY A 54 6.97 -6.12 2.87
N ASN A 55 6.97 -5.01 2.14
CA ASN A 55 6.85 -4.98 0.68
C ASN A 55 7.81 -3.93 0.12
N ALA A 56 8.34 -4.19 -1.07
CA ALA A 56 9.13 -3.24 -1.85
C ALA A 56 8.51 -3.07 -3.23
N LEU A 57 8.62 -1.86 -3.79
CA LEU A 57 8.13 -1.53 -5.13
C LEU A 57 9.24 -0.86 -5.95
N LEU A 58 9.55 -1.49 -7.08
CA LEU A 58 10.43 -0.96 -8.13
C LEU A 58 9.58 -0.67 -9.37
N VAL A 59 9.83 0.47 -10.03
CA VAL A 59 9.13 0.85 -11.26
C VAL A 59 10.15 1.15 -12.35
N GLU A 60 10.05 0.42 -13.46
CA GLU A 60 10.78 0.69 -14.70
C GLU A 60 9.85 1.43 -15.68
N LEU A 61 10.30 2.57 -16.19
CA LEU A 61 9.59 3.38 -17.16
C LEU A 61 9.88 2.89 -18.59
N ASN A 62 9.02 3.27 -19.54
CA ASN A 62 9.15 2.82 -20.94
C ASN A 62 10.43 3.31 -21.64
N ASP A 63 11.11 4.33 -21.09
CA ASP A 63 12.39 4.83 -21.59
C ASP A 63 13.60 4.08 -20.98
N GLY A 64 13.35 3.05 -20.17
CA GLY A 64 14.37 2.27 -19.47
C GLY A 64 14.83 2.88 -18.15
N THR A 65 14.29 4.03 -17.74
CA THR A 65 14.60 4.62 -16.43
C THR A 65 14.01 3.76 -15.32
N VAL A 66 14.86 3.31 -14.41
CA VAL A 66 14.44 2.59 -13.19
C VAL A 66 14.41 3.59 -12.04
N LEU A 67 13.25 3.73 -11.41
CA LEU A 67 13.08 4.55 -10.21
C LEU A 67 13.64 3.83 -8.97
N ASP A 68 14.03 4.60 -7.96
CA ASP A 68 14.48 4.05 -6.68
C ASP A 68 13.43 3.10 -6.09
N GLU A 69 13.89 1.94 -5.64
CA GLU A 69 13.01 0.98 -4.97
C GLU A 69 12.54 1.54 -3.62
N VAL A 70 11.23 1.52 -3.40
CA VAL A 70 10.64 1.97 -2.14
C VAL A 70 10.22 0.75 -1.32
N GLU A 71 10.95 0.50 -0.23
CA GLU A 71 10.63 -0.53 0.75
C GLU A 71 9.84 0.05 1.94
N VAL A 72 8.79 -0.67 2.34
CA VAL A 72 8.05 -0.42 3.58
C VAL A 72 7.98 -1.72 4.36
N GLU A 73 8.85 -1.86 5.37
CA GLU A 73 8.94 -3.05 6.23
C GLU A 73 7.77 -3.15 7.24
N TYR A 74 7.38 -2.02 7.82
CA TYR A 74 6.33 -1.94 8.83
C TYR A 74 5.19 -1.04 8.36
N PRO A 75 3.95 -1.57 8.23
CA PRO A 75 2.81 -0.73 7.91
C PRO A 75 2.54 0.27 9.05
N VAL A 76 1.87 1.37 8.73
CA VAL A 76 1.65 2.47 9.70
C VAL A 76 0.85 2.06 10.94
N GLY A 77 0.04 0.99 10.85
CA GLY A 77 -0.68 0.41 11.98
C GLY A 77 0.17 -0.47 12.91
N HIS A 78 1.42 -0.77 12.55
CA HIS A 78 2.28 -1.65 13.32
C HIS A 78 2.76 -1.03 14.64
N LYS A 79 3.06 -1.85 15.67
CA LYS A 79 3.49 -1.38 17.00
C LYS A 79 4.70 -0.46 16.95
N ARG A 80 5.59 -0.66 15.97
CA ARG A 80 6.82 0.12 15.76
C ARG A 80 6.59 1.52 15.18
N ARG A 81 5.39 1.80 14.62
CA ARG A 81 5.04 3.10 14.01
C ARG A 81 3.92 3.82 14.75
N ARG A 82 3.79 3.59 16.07
CA ARG A 82 2.70 4.17 16.87
C ARG A 82 2.71 5.70 16.91
N GLU A 83 3.87 6.33 16.91
CA GLU A 83 3.99 7.80 16.90
C GLU A 83 3.36 8.41 15.65
N GLU A 84 3.56 7.78 14.49
CA GLU A 84 2.96 8.19 13.21
C GLU A 84 1.51 7.72 13.06
N GLY A 85 1.20 6.49 13.49
CA GLY A 85 -0.11 5.88 13.31
C GLY A 85 -1.19 6.41 14.25
N THR A 86 -0.84 6.86 15.45
CA THR A 86 -1.82 7.35 16.43
C THR A 86 -2.54 8.62 15.96
N PRO A 87 -1.84 9.66 15.44
CA PRO A 87 -2.50 10.80 14.81
C PRO A 87 -3.45 10.42 13.67
N LEU A 88 -3.05 9.49 12.80
CA LEU A 88 -3.86 9.01 11.68
C LEU A 88 -5.10 8.26 12.15
N LEU A 89 -4.98 7.46 13.22
CA LEU A 89 -6.10 6.77 13.84
C LEU A 89 -7.12 7.76 14.41
N MET A 90 -6.65 8.82 15.07
CA MET A 90 -7.52 9.88 15.61
C MET A 90 -8.20 10.67 14.50
N ALA A 91 -7.48 10.99 13.42
CA ALA A 91 -8.05 11.65 12.25
C ALA A 91 -9.13 10.76 11.59
N LYS A 92 -8.85 9.46 11.41
CA LYS A 92 -9.81 8.48 10.92
C LYS A 92 -11.05 8.43 11.82
N PHE A 93 -10.87 8.36 13.14
CA PHE A 93 -11.99 8.32 14.10
C PHE A 93 -12.87 9.56 13.97
N ARG A 94 -12.29 10.77 14.02
CA ARG A 94 -13.03 12.04 13.89
C ARG A 94 -13.83 12.11 12.59
N ARG A 95 -13.23 11.71 11.47
CA ARG A 95 -13.90 11.68 10.15
C ARG A 95 -15.13 10.77 10.15
N HIS A 96 -15.08 9.62 10.82
CA HIS A 96 -16.21 8.68 10.80
C HIS A 96 -17.35 9.13 11.72
N ILE A 97 -17.05 9.71 12.88
CA ILE A 97 -18.11 10.17 13.80
C ILE A 97 -18.79 11.46 13.34
N SER A 98 -18.11 12.32 12.57
CA SER A 98 -18.71 13.58 12.08
C SER A 98 -19.89 13.36 11.14
N HIS A 99 -19.96 12.22 10.45
CA HIS A 99 -21.09 11.86 9.59
C HIS A 99 -22.31 11.31 10.36
N HIS A 100 -22.22 11.18 11.70
CA HIS A 100 -23.28 10.67 12.57
C HIS A 100 -23.86 11.74 13.51
N SER A 101 -23.65 13.02 13.20
CA SER A 101 -24.12 14.20 13.96
C SER A 101 -25.11 15.02 13.15
#